data_AF-A0AAN1LCF1-F1
#
_entry.id   AF-A0AAN1LCF1-F1
#
_cell.length_a   1.000
_cell.length_b   1.000
_cell.length_c   1.000
_cell.angle_alpha   90.00
_cell.angle_beta   90.00
_cell.angle_gamma   90.00
#
_symmetry.space_group_name_H-M   'P 1'
#
loop_
_entity.id
_entity.type
_entity.pdbx_description
1 polymer ?
#
loop_
_entity_poly.entity_id
_entity_poly.type
_entity_poly.pdbx_seq_one_letter_code
_entity_poly.pdbx_strand_id
1 'polypeptide(L)'
;MASVAPSMPSNTGRDDLRLPARLIEQGDLSEAQLETIIMAHDTHVFGLTLTNSAGRDIPVRWIGEQHVREDCQGRIPSMADWLRRIQPEPWMANGHIDRHVGDEPCGDPRAAWASEVVAGRTVLGLKDWMAARAMQATQGA
;
A
#
# COMPACT_ATOMS: atom_id res chain seq x y z
N MET A 1 -45.75 27.05 27.17
CA MET A 1 -45.24 26.54 25.89
C MET A 1 -43.93 25.81 26.17
N ALA A 2 -44.01 24.51 26.49
CA ALA A 2 -42.82 23.70 26.77
C ALA A 2 -42.24 23.22 25.43
N SER A 3 -41.02 23.68 25.11
CA SER A 3 -40.29 23.25 23.93
C SER A 3 -39.84 21.80 24.14
N VAL A 4 -40.48 20.86 23.43
CA VAL A 4 -40.04 19.46 23.37
C VAL A 4 -38.75 19.45 22.57
N ALA A 5 -37.64 19.14 23.25
CA ALA A 5 -36.39 18.83 22.59
C ALA A 5 -36.60 17.62 21.66
N PRO A 6 -36.09 17.63 20.41
CA PRO A 6 -36.13 16.45 19.57
C PRO A 6 -35.40 15.31 20.29
N SER A 7 -36.03 14.13 20.34
CA SER A 7 -35.41 12.94 20.91
C SER A 7 -34.07 12.67 20.23
N MET A 8 -33.01 12.60 21.04
CA MET A 8 -31.72 12.06 20.61
C MET A 8 -31.97 10.69 19.95
N PRO A 9 -31.41 10.40 18.77
CA PRO A 9 -31.52 9.08 18.20
C PRO A 9 -30.91 8.07 19.16
N SER A 10 -31.74 7.13 19.59
CA SER A 10 -31.40 6.04 20.49
C SER A 10 -30.25 5.22 19.90
N ASN A 11 -29.24 4.99 20.74
CA ASN A 11 -28.07 4.17 20.51
C ASN A 11 -28.33 2.93 19.62
N THR A 12 -27.84 2.98 18.38
CA THR A 12 -27.53 1.81 17.54
C THR A 12 -26.02 1.74 17.28
N GLY A 13 -25.23 1.95 18.32
CA GLY A 13 -23.76 1.96 18.27
C GLY A 13 -23.09 0.63 17.88
N ARG A 14 -23.86 -0.42 17.54
CA ARG A 14 -23.32 -1.70 17.06
C ARG A 14 -23.11 -1.76 15.55
N ASP A 15 -23.77 -0.91 14.76
CA ASP A 15 -23.67 -0.91 13.29
C ASP A 15 -22.85 0.24 12.71
N ASP A 16 -22.58 1.29 13.48
CA ASP A 16 -21.80 2.47 13.04
C ASP A 16 -20.28 2.30 13.15
N LEU A 17 -19.82 1.25 13.82
CA LEU A 17 -18.40 0.97 13.92
C LEU A 17 -17.87 0.51 12.56
N ARG A 18 -16.73 1.09 12.18
CA ARG A 18 -15.93 0.66 11.03
C ARG A 18 -15.49 -0.79 11.19
N LEU A 19 -15.38 -1.54 10.09
CA LEU A 19 -15.24 -2.99 10.12
C LEU A 19 -14.06 -3.50 10.97
N PRO A 20 -12.85 -2.91 10.90
CA PRO A 20 -11.75 -3.31 11.76
C PRO A 20 -12.08 -3.13 13.26
N ALA A 21 -12.73 -2.03 13.63
CA ALA A 21 -13.14 -1.77 15.02
C ALA A 21 -14.22 -2.76 15.48
N ARG A 22 -15.13 -3.17 14.60
CA ARG A 22 -16.14 -4.21 14.91
C ARG A 22 -15.51 -5.57 15.18
N LEU A 23 -14.54 -5.98 14.36
CA LEU A 23 -13.84 -7.26 14.55
C LEU A 23 -13.05 -7.27 15.87
N ILE A 24 -12.51 -6.11 16.28
CA ILE A 24 -11.83 -5.95 17.57
C ILE A 24 -12.81 -6.05 18.74
N GLU A 25 -13.93 -5.32 18.71
CA GLU A 25 -14.93 -5.42 19.77
C GLU A 25 -15.55 -6.81 19.90
N GLN A 26 -15.69 -7.53 18.78
CA GLN A 26 -16.20 -8.90 18.76
C GLN A 26 -15.18 -9.93 19.26
N GLY A 27 -13.92 -9.53 19.47
CA GLY A 27 -12.83 -10.43 19.86
C GLY A 27 -12.34 -11.34 18.72
N ASP A 28 -12.77 -11.06 17.48
CA ASP A 28 -12.39 -11.82 16.29
C ASP A 28 -11.01 -11.42 15.77
N LEU A 29 -10.55 -10.22 16.13
CA LEU A 29 -9.26 -9.66 15.75
C LEU A 29 -8.70 -8.84 16.93
N SER A 30 -7.42 -8.98 17.28
CA SER A 30 -6.78 -8.06 18.22
C SER A 30 -6.19 -6.84 17.51
N GLU A 31 -5.98 -5.75 18.24
CA GLU A 31 -5.41 -4.52 17.67
C GLU A 31 -3.99 -4.77 17.10
N ALA A 32 -3.17 -5.56 17.79
CA ALA A 32 -1.86 -5.97 17.29
C ALA A 32 -1.95 -6.82 16.01
N GLN A 33 -2.99 -7.65 15.87
CA GLN A 33 -3.23 -8.40 14.65
C GLN A 33 -3.64 -7.47 13.51
N LEU A 34 -4.48 -6.47 13.77
CA LEU A 34 -4.83 -5.45 12.78
C LEU A 34 -3.60 -4.67 12.30
N GLU A 35 -2.74 -4.22 13.22
CA GLU A 35 -1.49 -3.54 12.89
C GLU A 35 -0.61 -4.40 11.99
N THR A 36 -0.45 -5.68 12.32
CA THR A 36 0.36 -6.60 11.51
C THR A 36 -0.25 -6.82 10.12
N ILE A 37 -1.56 -6.92 10.01
CA ILE A 37 -2.26 -7.04 8.72
C ILE A 37 -2.01 -5.80 7.85
N ILE A 38 -2.08 -4.60 8.42
CA ILE A 38 -1.92 -3.33 7.68
C ILE A 38 -0.45 -3.10 7.31
N MET A 39 0.48 -3.34 8.22
CA MET A 39 1.89 -2.98 8.06
C MET A 39 2.69 -4.02 7.31
N ALA A 40 2.48 -5.31 7.60
CA ALA A 40 3.32 -6.37 7.07
C ALA A 40 2.76 -6.96 5.77
N HIS A 41 1.43 -6.93 5.58
CA HIS A 41 0.74 -7.69 4.52
C HIS A 41 1.34 -9.10 4.34
N ASP A 42 1.72 -9.72 5.46
CA ASP A 42 2.46 -10.97 5.48
C ASP A 42 1.48 -12.13 5.66
N THR A 43 1.22 -12.81 4.55
CA THR A 43 0.37 -14.00 4.51
C THR A 43 0.93 -15.16 5.34
N HIS A 44 2.20 -15.12 5.76
CA HIS A 44 2.79 -16.17 6.60
C HIS A 44 2.31 -16.10 8.05
N VAL A 45 1.90 -14.93 8.54
CA VAL A 45 1.46 -14.76 9.95
C VAL A 45 -0.02 -15.06 10.12
N PHE A 46 -0.86 -14.67 9.16
CA PHE A 46 -2.33 -14.76 9.27
C PHE A 46 -2.99 -15.68 8.23
N GLY A 47 -2.23 -16.22 7.28
CA GLY A 47 -2.81 -16.91 6.14
C GLY A 47 -3.56 -15.96 5.20
N LEU A 48 -4.34 -16.52 4.27
CA LEU A 48 -5.15 -15.75 3.32
C LEU A 48 -6.49 -15.28 3.93
N THR A 49 -6.94 -15.94 5.00
CA THR A 49 -8.27 -15.77 5.59
C THR A 49 -8.22 -15.89 7.11
N LEU A 50 -9.03 -15.07 7.79
CA LEU A 50 -9.31 -15.13 9.21
C LEU A 50 -10.74 -15.65 9.41
N THR A 51 -10.92 -16.69 10.22
CA THR A 51 -12.25 -17.20 10.58
C THR A 51 -12.78 -16.45 11.79
N ASN A 52 -13.95 -15.80 11.65
CA ASN A 52 -14.56 -15.06 12.76
C ASN A 52 -15.37 -15.99 13.69
N SER A 53 -15.83 -15.47 14.82
CA SER A 53 -16.67 -16.16 15.81
C SER A 53 -18.00 -16.69 15.25
N ALA A 54 -18.49 -16.15 14.14
CA ALA A 54 -19.65 -16.66 13.41
C ALA A 54 -19.31 -17.82 12.44
N GLY A 55 -18.06 -18.29 12.43
CA GLY A 55 -17.58 -19.37 11.57
C GLY A 55 -17.40 -18.99 10.11
N ARG A 56 -17.25 -17.68 9.80
CA ARG A 56 -17.06 -17.19 8.44
C ARG A 56 -15.61 -16.90 8.15
N ASP A 57 -15.13 -17.33 6.99
CA ASP A 57 -13.80 -17.01 6.51
C ASP A 57 -13.78 -15.63 5.85
N ILE A 58 -13.01 -14.72 6.45
CA ILE A 58 -12.84 -13.33 6.02
C ILE A 58 -11.45 -13.17 5.40
N PRO A 59 -11.32 -12.77 4.12
CA PRO A 59 -10.01 -12.56 3.52
C PRO A 59 -9.22 -11.45 4.23
N VAL A 60 -7.97 -11.72 4.60
CA VAL A 60 -7.09 -10.74 5.27
C VAL A 60 -6.90 -9.49 4.41
N ARG A 61 -6.71 -9.68 3.10
CA ARG A 61 -6.63 -8.60 2.12
C ARG A 61 -7.86 -7.69 2.15
N TRP A 62 -9.05 -8.27 2.31
CA TRP A 62 -10.29 -7.51 2.36
C TRP A 62 -10.38 -6.65 3.62
N ILE A 63 -9.91 -7.14 4.78
CA ILE A 63 -9.83 -6.36 6.02
C ILE A 63 -8.94 -5.13 5.81
N GLY A 64 -7.76 -5.30 5.22
CA GLY A 64 -6.86 -4.19 4.88
C GLY A 64 -7.47 -3.18 3.90
N GLU A 65 -8.16 -3.65 2.86
CA GLU A 65 -8.86 -2.76 1.92
C GLU A 65 -10.01 -1.99 2.56
N GLN A 66 -10.78 -2.61 3.46
CA GLN A 66 -11.83 -1.93 4.21
C GLN A 66 -11.25 -0.84 5.09
N HIS A 67 -10.19 -1.15 5.84
CA HIS A 67 -9.49 -0.18 6.67
C HIS A 67 -9.04 1.05 5.87
N VAL A 68 -8.34 0.84 4.74
CA VAL A 68 -7.90 1.95 3.88
C VAL A 68 -9.10 2.75 3.34
N ARG A 69 -10.16 2.08 2.88
CA ARG A 69 -11.34 2.77 2.34
C ARG A 69 -12.04 3.59 3.41
N GLU A 70 -12.21 3.06 4.61
CA GLU A 70 -12.83 3.78 5.71
C GLU A 70 -12.03 5.06 6.02
N ASP A 71 -10.71 4.96 6.16
CA ASP A 71 -9.84 6.10 6.47
C ASP A 71 -9.75 7.12 5.33
N CYS A 72 -9.88 6.64 4.09
CA CYS A 72 -9.76 7.46 2.89
C CYS A 72 -11.11 7.81 2.24
N GLN A 73 -12.18 8.00 3.03
CA GLN A 73 -13.50 8.46 2.53
C GLN A 73 -14.07 7.58 1.40
N GLY A 74 -13.92 6.27 1.52
CA GLY A 74 -14.47 5.26 0.61
C GLY A 74 -13.60 4.91 -0.60
N ARG A 75 -12.42 5.49 -0.77
CA ARG A 75 -11.51 5.19 -1.90
C ARG A 75 -10.21 4.53 -1.45
N ILE A 76 -9.56 3.80 -2.35
CA ILE A 76 -8.18 3.33 -2.20
C ILE A 76 -7.28 4.27 -3.01
N PRO A 77 -6.59 5.24 -2.39
CA PRO A 77 -5.67 6.12 -3.09
C PRO A 77 -4.50 5.32 -3.70
N SER A 78 -4.08 5.71 -4.90
CA SER A 78 -2.87 5.19 -5.52
C SER A 78 -1.62 5.77 -4.85
N MET A 79 -0.46 5.15 -5.11
CA MET A 79 0.82 5.73 -4.68
C MET A 79 1.00 7.17 -5.19
N ALA A 80 0.61 7.44 -6.45
CA ALA A 80 0.68 8.78 -7.03
C ALA A 80 -0.22 9.80 -6.30
N ASP A 81 -1.42 9.37 -5.85
CA ASP A 81 -2.34 10.22 -5.08
C ASP A 81 -1.72 10.70 -3.76
N TRP A 82 -0.92 9.85 -3.12
CA TRP A 82 -0.17 10.17 -1.91
C TRP A 82 1.03 11.05 -2.22
N LEU A 83 1.90 10.59 -3.12
CA LEU A 83 3.17 11.25 -3.42
C LEU A 83 2.98 12.68 -3.95
N ARG A 84 1.91 12.96 -4.70
CA ARG A 84 1.67 14.29 -5.29
C ARG A 84 1.60 15.44 -4.27
N ARG A 85 1.40 15.14 -2.99
CA ARG A 85 1.31 16.13 -1.91
C ARG A 85 2.44 16.05 -0.88
N ILE A 86 3.28 15.04 -0.94
CA ILE A 86 4.43 14.92 -0.03
C ILE A 86 5.46 15.97 -0.44
N GLN A 87 5.83 16.84 0.50
CA GLN A 87 6.97 17.73 0.34
C GLN A 87 8.22 16.95 0.74
N PRO A 88 9.18 16.74 -0.18
CA PRO A 88 10.35 15.93 0.14
C PRO A 88 11.26 16.65 1.13
N GLU A 89 11.63 15.97 2.22
CA GLU A 89 12.57 16.49 3.21
C GLU A 89 14.02 16.07 2.87
N PRO A 90 15.05 16.82 3.32
CA PRO A 90 16.44 16.54 2.97
C PRO A 90 16.95 15.15 3.33
N TRP A 91 16.34 14.47 4.31
CA TRP A 91 16.68 13.09 4.70
C TRP A 91 16.04 12.02 3.82
N MET A 92 15.02 12.37 3.02
CA MET A 92 14.30 11.43 2.15
C MET A 92 15.06 11.11 0.87
N ALA A 93 16.08 11.89 0.55
CA ALA A 93 17.08 11.58 -0.47
C ALA A 93 18.45 11.68 0.17
N ASN A 94 19.45 10.98 -0.34
CA ASN A 94 20.84 11.07 0.10
C ASN A 94 21.45 12.46 -0.27
N GLY A 95 20.91 13.54 0.30
CA GLY A 95 21.36 14.92 0.11
C GLY A 95 21.01 15.59 -1.23
N HIS A 96 20.41 14.87 -2.19
CA HIS A 96 20.10 15.44 -3.51
C HIS A 96 18.68 15.11 -3.95
N ILE A 97 17.78 16.07 -3.80
CA ILE A 97 16.49 16.06 -4.48
C ILE A 97 16.69 16.95 -5.68
N ASP A 98 16.94 16.34 -6.84
CA ASP A 98 17.11 17.08 -8.08
C ASP A 98 15.76 17.71 -8.42
N ARG A 99 15.58 18.96 -7.98
CA ARG A 99 14.41 19.76 -8.27
C ARG A 99 14.58 20.29 -9.69
N HIS A 100 14.62 19.39 -10.67
CA HIS A 100 14.59 19.73 -12.09
C HIS A 100 13.22 20.35 -12.42
N VAL A 101 13.06 21.62 -12.05
CA VAL A 101 12.08 22.50 -12.65
C VAL A 101 12.70 22.91 -13.98
N GLY A 102 12.40 22.19 -15.06
CA GLY A 102 12.55 22.77 -16.40
C GLY A 102 13.04 21.90 -17.54
N ASP A 103 13.58 20.71 -17.32
CA ASP A 103 13.94 19.84 -18.45
C ASP A 103 12.74 18.94 -18.79
N GLU A 104 11.94 19.37 -19.76
CA GLU A 104 11.19 18.39 -20.54
C GLU A 104 12.20 17.38 -21.08
N PRO A 105 12.03 16.06 -20.84
CA PRO A 105 12.84 15.09 -21.53
C PRO A 105 12.59 15.28 -23.02
N CYS A 106 13.60 15.76 -23.76
CA CYS A 106 13.49 15.83 -25.20
C CYS A 106 13.46 14.39 -25.75
N GLY A 107 12.25 13.88 -25.99
CA GLY A 107 12.02 12.53 -26.51
C GLY A 107 11.52 11.53 -25.47
N ASP A 108 11.41 10.26 -25.88
CA ASP A 108 10.91 9.18 -25.04
C ASP A 108 11.92 8.84 -23.92
N PRO A 109 11.56 9.03 -22.63
CA PRO A 109 12.43 8.69 -21.50
C PRO A 109 12.87 7.23 -21.50
N ARG A 110 12.07 6.32 -22.05
CA ARG A 110 12.40 4.90 -22.17
C ARG A 110 13.51 4.67 -23.20
N ALA A 111 13.49 5.38 -24.32
CA ALA A 111 14.51 5.30 -25.35
C ALA A 111 15.86 5.86 -24.86
N ALA A 112 15.82 6.98 -24.14
CA ALA A 112 17.01 7.55 -23.50
C ALA A 112 17.62 6.59 -22.48
N TRP A 113 16.81 6.01 -21.60
CA TRP A 113 17.25 5.01 -20.62
C TRP A 113 17.85 3.76 -21.30
N ALA A 114 17.20 3.23 -22.34
CA ALA A 114 17.69 2.07 -23.08
C ALA A 114 19.06 2.33 -23.74
N SER A 115 19.31 3.54 -24.24
CA SER A 115 20.60 3.94 -24.80
C SER A 115 21.72 3.94 -23.76
N GLU A 116 21.46 4.50 -22.57
CA GLU A 116 22.42 4.53 -21.46
C GLU A 116 22.76 3.12 -20.94
N VAL A 117 21.76 2.24 -20.92
CA VAL A 117 21.91 0.82 -20.59
C VAL A 117 22.81 0.11 -21.60
N VAL A 118 22.56 0.28 -22.90
CA VAL A 118 23.42 -0.28 -23.96
C VAL A 118 24.84 0.26 -23.85
N ALA A 119 24.99 1.55 -23.57
CA ALA A 119 26.28 2.20 -23.37
C ALA A 119 26.98 1.77 -22.06
N GLY A 120 26.31 1.04 -21.16
CA GLY A 120 26.87 0.56 -19.91
C GLY A 120 27.12 1.65 -18.87
N ARG A 121 26.40 2.78 -18.96
CA ARG A 121 26.52 3.92 -18.05
C ARG A 121 25.51 3.91 -16.89
N THR A 122 24.59 2.93 -16.87
CA THR A 122 23.62 2.77 -15.79
C THR A 122 24.20 1.98 -14.62
N VAL A 123 23.91 2.43 -13.39
CA VAL A 123 24.35 1.82 -12.12
C VAL A 123 23.80 0.40 -11.89
N LEU A 124 22.70 0.04 -12.54
CA LEU A 124 22.11 -1.30 -12.41
C LEU A 124 22.73 -2.25 -13.43
N GLY A 125 23.39 -3.29 -12.91
CA GLY A 125 24.07 -4.38 -13.61
C GLY A 125 23.18 -5.21 -14.53
N LEU A 126 22.50 -4.60 -15.51
CA LEU A 126 21.81 -5.32 -16.57
C LEU A 126 22.80 -6.14 -17.40
N LYS A 127 24.02 -5.62 -17.61
CA LYS A 127 25.12 -6.39 -18.23
C LYS A 127 25.45 -7.63 -17.40
N ASP A 128 25.59 -7.49 -16.08
CA ASP A 128 25.87 -8.61 -15.18
C ASP A 128 24.71 -9.60 -15.12
N TRP A 129 23.46 -9.12 -15.12
CA TRP A 129 22.25 -9.93 -15.15
C TRP A 129 22.09 -10.71 -16.46
N MET A 130 22.33 -10.07 -17.61
CA MET A 130 22.32 -10.75 -18.92
C MET A 130 23.43 -11.79 -19.03
N ALA A 131 24.63 -11.48 -18.53
CA ALA A 131 25.74 -12.43 -18.49
C ALA A 131 25.40 -13.65 -17.64
N ALA A 132 24.80 -13.44 -16.45
CA ALA A 132 24.34 -14.53 -15.59
C ALA A 132 23.30 -15.43 -16.29
N ARG A 133 22.33 -14.85 -17.04
CA ARG A 133 21.33 -15.65 -17.78
C ARG A 133 21.91 -16.41 -18.97
N ALA A 134 22.87 -15.83 -19.69
CA ALA A 134 23.54 -16.51 -20.80
C ALA A 134 24.35 -17.72 -20.32
N MET A 135 25.01 -17.61 -19.16
CA MET A 135 25.73 -18.73 -18.55
C MET A 135 24.80 -19.86 -18.11
N GLN A 136 23.63 -19.53 -17.53
CA GLN A 136 22.62 -20.53 -17.15
C GLN A 136 22.02 -21.27 -18.36
N ALA A 137 21.82 -20.58 -19.49
CA ALA A 137 21.33 -21.21 -20.72
C ALA A 137 22.33 -22.19 -21.35
N THR A 138 23.64 -21.99 -21.11
CA THR A 138 24.70 -22.84 -21.65
C THR A 138 24.97 -24.06 -20.75
N GLN A 139 24.66 -23.98 -19.46
CA GLN A 139 24.85 -25.08 -18.49
C GLN A 139 23.69 -26.08 -18.44
N GLY A 140 22.58 -25.79 -19.11
CA GLY A 140 21.38 -26.64 -19.18
C GLY A 140 21.19 -27.38 -20.50
N ALA A 141 22.21 -27.45 -21.37
CA ALA A 141 22.18 -28.12 -22.67
C ALA A 141 23.12 -29.33 -22.70
#